data_AF-A0A066XL62-F1
#
_entry.id   AF-A0A066XL62-F1
#
_cell.length_a   1.000
_cell.length_b   1.000
_cell.length_c   1.000
_cell.angle_alpha   90.00
_cell.angle_beta   90.00
_cell.angle_gamma   90.00
#
_symmetry.space_group_name_H-M   'P 1'
#
loop_
_entity.id
_entity.type
_entity.pdbx_description
1 polymer ?
#
loop_
_entity_poly.entity_id
_entity_poly.type
_entity_poly.pdbx_seq_one_letter_code
_entity_poly.pdbx_strand_id
1 'polypeptide(L)'
;MDVILEIIDTFIGDELYATLLPAHTTPYDFPNYTVNATALPLSIWKYKPSTYMFSLEPSEAAYMSAWPRDNIFRQFTSLFLITWLFGLINCFVFATLSYIFIFDKNTFNHPKFLNNQISLEMKQANRAMPIMAVCTALTFVAEVRGFCKLYDATENGPGRCHVFHPLEGFAQSVPYHINPMLFPLNKLAYVLLSIFVNLWTILIHDGEYITDNPIINGSACHTAHHLYFNYRKPDLAWFNKKTKMSRETWESNIKEMEDIQREVEGADDRQYVTAEIKKKN
;
A
#
# COMPACT_ATOMS: atom_id res chain seq x y z
N MET A 1 -5.51 10.98 6.57
CA MET A 1 -6.35 9.78 6.34
C MET A 1 -7.79 10.00 6.77
N ASP A 2 -8.01 10.73 7.85
CA ASP A 2 -9.24 11.42 8.23
C ASP A 2 -10.07 11.97 7.06
N VAL A 3 -9.47 12.73 6.13
CA VAL A 3 -10.17 13.29 4.97
C VAL A 3 -10.66 12.21 3.99
N ILE A 4 -9.81 11.22 3.70
CA ILE A 4 -10.17 10.12 2.80
C ILE A 4 -11.27 9.27 3.44
N LEU A 5 -11.15 8.99 4.74
CA LEU A 5 -12.16 8.26 5.49
C LEU A 5 -13.49 9.03 5.51
N GLU A 6 -13.49 10.35 5.71
CA GLU A 6 -14.69 11.19 5.65
C GLU A 6 -15.37 11.11 4.28
N ILE A 7 -14.62 11.23 3.19
CA ILE A 7 -15.15 11.12 1.82
C ILE A 7 -15.79 9.73 1.61
N ILE A 8 -15.05 8.66 1.90
CA ILE A 8 -15.52 7.30 1.65
C ILE A 8 -16.69 6.92 2.55
N ASP A 9 -16.66 7.30 3.83
CA ASP A 9 -17.79 7.06 4.74
C ASP A 9 -19.03 7.84 4.28
N THR A 10 -18.90 9.10 3.84
CA THR A 10 -20.05 9.89 3.38
C THR A 10 -20.71 9.31 2.12
N PHE A 11 -19.93 8.81 1.16
CA PHE A 11 -20.51 8.32 -0.11
C PHE A 11 -20.87 6.83 -0.10
N ILE A 12 -20.20 6.01 0.69
CA ILE A 12 -20.32 4.55 0.64
C ILE A 12 -20.48 3.96 2.04
N GLY A 13 -19.58 4.33 2.97
CA GLY A 13 -19.47 3.66 4.26
C GLY A 13 -20.74 3.79 5.11
N ASP A 14 -21.33 4.97 5.22
CA ASP A 14 -22.52 5.20 6.03
C ASP A 14 -23.69 4.28 5.63
N GLU A 15 -24.01 4.23 4.34
CA GLU A 15 -25.07 3.37 3.81
C GLU A 15 -24.75 1.89 4.02
N LEU A 16 -23.49 1.51 3.79
CA LEU A 16 -23.04 0.14 3.94
C LEU A 16 -23.11 -0.34 5.41
N TYR A 17 -22.60 0.45 6.36
CA TYR A 17 -22.67 0.11 7.77
C TYR A 17 -24.09 0.20 8.32
N ALA A 18 -24.92 1.15 7.86
CA ALA A 18 -26.32 1.22 8.26
C ALA A 18 -27.12 0.00 7.77
N THR A 19 -26.83 -0.50 6.57
CA THR A 19 -27.48 -1.67 5.98
C THR A 19 -27.01 -2.98 6.63
N LEU A 20 -25.70 -3.15 6.83
CA LEU A 20 -25.12 -4.38 7.36
C LEU A 20 -25.21 -4.49 8.89
N LEU A 21 -25.16 -3.36 9.59
CA LEU A 21 -25.16 -3.26 11.05
C LEU A 21 -26.11 -2.14 11.49
N PRO A 22 -27.44 -2.30 11.31
CA PRO A 22 -28.40 -1.28 11.71
C PRO A 22 -28.38 -1.05 13.22
N ALA A 23 -28.52 0.20 13.65
CA ALA A 23 -28.70 0.55 15.05
C ALA A 23 -30.05 0.04 15.54
N HIS A 24 -30.05 -0.69 16.66
CA HIS A 24 -31.27 -1.15 17.31
C HIS A 24 -31.55 -0.30 18.54
N THR A 25 -32.80 0.10 18.73
CA THR A 25 -33.24 0.64 20.03
C THR A 25 -33.25 -0.50 21.03
N THR A 26 -32.65 -0.29 22.21
CA THR A 26 -32.79 -1.24 23.31
C THR A 26 -34.25 -1.27 23.76
N PRO A 27 -34.93 -2.44 23.78
CA PRO A 27 -36.22 -2.55 24.45
C PRO A 27 -35.96 -2.35 25.94
N TYR A 28 -36.39 -1.21 26.49
CA TYR A 28 -36.36 -0.98 27.93
C TYR A 28 -37.46 -1.83 28.58
N ASP A 29 -37.16 -3.07 28.95
CA ASP A 29 -38.01 -3.92 29.80
C ASP A 29 -37.93 -3.50 31.30
N PHE A 30 -37.98 -2.19 31.59
CA PHE A 30 -38.14 -1.69 32.96
C PHE A 30 -39.62 -1.36 33.21
N PRO A 31 -40.30 -2.02 34.16
CA PRO A 31 -41.70 -1.72 34.43
C PRO A 31 -41.81 -0.34 35.12
N ASN A 32 -42.63 0.53 34.54
CA ASN A 32 -43.07 1.83 35.07
C ASN A 32 -42.09 3.01 35.04
N TYR A 33 -41.70 3.45 33.83
CA TYR A 33 -41.32 4.86 33.63
C TYR A 33 -42.08 5.44 32.44
N THR A 34 -42.89 6.48 32.68
CA THR A 34 -43.46 7.32 31.62
C THR A 34 -42.34 8.16 31.01
N VAL A 35 -41.79 7.72 29.88
CA VAL A 35 -40.79 8.49 29.14
C VAL A 35 -41.53 9.44 28.20
N ASN A 36 -41.29 10.73 28.36
CA ASN A 36 -41.74 11.77 27.42
C ASN A 36 -41.15 11.42 26.05
N ALA A 37 -41.99 11.12 25.05
CA ALA A 37 -41.58 10.60 23.74
C ALA A 37 -40.91 11.68 22.88
N THR A 38 -39.71 12.11 23.27
CA THR A 38 -38.74 12.70 22.34
C THR A 38 -37.88 11.54 21.88
N ALA A 39 -37.87 11.24 20.58
CA ALA A 39 -37.10 10.13 20.03
C ALA A 39 -35.66 10.19 20.54
N LEU A 40 -35.24 9.17 21.28
CA LEU A 40 -33.85 9.07 21.74
C LEU A 40 -32.95 8.95 20.50
N PRO A 41 -31.89 9.76 20.38
CA PRO A 41 -31.00 9.66 19.24
C PRO A 41 -30.34 8.28 19.23
N LEU A 42 -30.40 7.59 18.08
CA LEU A 42 -29.82 6.25 17.88
C LEU A 42 -28.29 6.24 18.02
N SER A 43 -27.65 7.38 17.79
CA SER A 43 -26.21 7.56 17.92
C SER A 43 -25.90 8.85 18.69
N ILE A 44 -24.92 8.76 19.59
CA ILE A 44 -24.38 9.90 20.36
C ILE A 44 -23.24 10.61 19.63
N TRP A 45 -22.81 10.07 18.49
CA TRP A 45 -21.75 10.65 17.68
C TRP A 45 -22.19 12.02 17.14
N LYS A 46 -21.24 12.96 17.06
CA LYS A 46 -21.48 14.29 16.50
C LYS A 46 -20.50 14.53 15.37
N TYR A 47 -21.02 15.02 14.25
CA TYR A 47 -20.19 15.38 13.12
C TYR A 47 -19.19 16.48 13.50
N LYS A 48 -17.94 16.23 13.16
CA LYS A 48 -16.84 17.19 13.20
C LYS A 48 -16.07 17.08 11.89
N PRO A 49 -15.87 18.18 11.15
CA PRO A 49 -15.13 18.14 9.90
C PRO A 49 -13.68 17.70 10.14
N SER A 50 -13.14 16.90 9.21
CA SER A 50 -11.74 16.43 9.26
C SER A 50 -10.72 17.51 8.92
N THR A 51 -11.12 18.57 8.21
CA THR A 51 -10.26 19.71 7.89
C THR A 51 -11.07 21.01 7.82
N TYR A 52 -10.39 22.14 8.02
CA TYR A 52 -10.98 23.48 7.86
C TYR A 52 -11.13 23.90 6.39
N MET A 53 -10.38 23.27 5.48
CA MET A 53 -10.37 23.63 4.05
C MET A 53 -11.59 23.10 3.29
N PHE A 54 -12.21 22.05 3.81
CA PHE A 54 -13.27 21.31 3.16
C PHE A 54 -14.03 20.47 4.19
N SER A 55 -15.34 20.40 4.05
CA SER A 55 -16.22 19.65 4.94
C SER A 55 -17.33 18.99 4.13
N LEU A 56 -17.60 17.71 4.39
CA LEU A 56 -18.73 16.99 3.81
C LEU A 56 -19.77 16.70 4.89
N GLU A 57 -20.97 17.27 4.73
CA GLU A 57 -22.07 16.94 5.61
C GLU A 57 -22.43 15.44 5.48
N PRO A 58 -22.50 14.70 6.60
CA PRO A 58 -22.85 13.29 6.58
C PRO A 58 -24.34 13.11 6.28
N SER A 59 -24.69 11.99 5.62
CA SER A 59 -26.09 11.63 5.39
C SER A 59 -26.75 11.12 6.67
N GLU A 60 -28.08 10.99 6.67
CA GLU A 60 -28.83 10.42 7.80
C GLU A 60 -28.33 9.01 8.17
N ALA A 61 -27.89 8.23 7.18
CA ALA A 61 -27.35 6.88 7.38
C ALA A 61 -26.13 6.84 8.33
N ALA A 62 -25.37 7.93 8.45
CA ALA A 62 -24.26 8.03 9.40
C ALA A 62 -24.66 7.72 10.85
N TYR A 63 -25.91 8.05 11.20
CA TYR A 63 -26.47 7.90 12.55
C TYR A 63 -27.31 6.63 12.72
N MET A 64 -27.54 5.89 11.64
CA MET A 64 -28.41 4.69 11.61
C MET A 64 -27.64 3.38 11.77
N SER A 65 -26.31 3.44 11.86
CA SER A 65 -25.45 2.27 12.06
C SER A 65 -25.15 2.03 13.55
N ALA A 66 -25.09 0.76 13.95
CA ALA A 66 -24.70 0.36 15.31
C ALA A 66 -23.26 0.75 15.65
N TRP A 67 -22.39 0.87 14.64
CA TRP A 67 -21.03 1.38 14.78
C TRP A 67 -20.94 2.84 14.30
N PRO A 68 -20.91 3.82 15.22
CA PRO A 68 -20.73 5.22 14.84
C PRO A 68 -19.36 5.45 14.20
N ARG A 69 -19.19 6.57 13.47
CA ARG A 69 -17.95 6.90 12.73
C ARG A 69 -16.67 7.01 13.60
N ASP A 70 -16.80 7.22 14.90
CA ASP A 70 -15.68 7.26 15.86
C ASP A 70 -15.32 5.89 16.45
N ASN A 71 -16.13 4.85 16.16
CA ASN A 71 -15.89 3.49 16.56
C ASN A 71 -14.61 2.95 15.91
N ILE A 72 -13.70 2.41 16.74
CA ILE A 72 -12.40 1.92 16.29
C ILE A 72 -12.50 0.77 15.28
N PHE A 73 -13.49 -0.12 15.42
CA PHE A 73 -13.67 -1.26 14.53
C PHE A 73 -14.17 -0.82 13.16
N ARG A 74 -15.08 0.15 13.11
CA ARG A 74 -15.51 0.78 11.86
C ARG A 74 -14.35 1.48 11.18
N GLN A 75 -13.60 2.32 11.90
CA GLN A 75 -12.44 3.04 11.35
C GLN A 75 -11.40 2.07 10.80
N PHE A 76 -11.04 1.03 11.57
CA PHE A 76 -10.10 0.00 11.13
C PHE A 76 -10.60 -0.74 9.88
N THR A 77 -11.85 -1.21 9.89
CA THR A 77 -12.43 -1.97 8.78
C THR A 77 -12.48 -1.12 7.51
N SER A 78 -12.95 0.13 7.61
CA SER A 78 -12.98 1.05 6.49
C SER A 78 -11.58 1.33 5.95
N LEU A 79 -10.62 1.69 6.82
CA LEU A 79 -9.25 1.99 6.42
C LEU A 79 -8.53 0.78 5.81
N PHE A 80 -8.77 -0.42 6.35
CA PHE A 80 -8.28 -1.67 5.77
C PHE A 80 -8.83 -1.90 4.37
N LEU A 81 -10.15 -1.82 4.18
CA LEU A 81 -10.79 -2.03 2.88
C LEU A 81 -10.37 -0.99 1.86
N ILE A 82 -10.32 0.29 2.26
CA ILE A 82 -9.85 1.39 1.40
C ILE A 82 -8.41 1.11 0.94
N THR A 83 -7.52 0.80 1.88
CA THR A 83 -6.09 0.58 1.58
C THR A 83 -5.89 -0.63 0.70
N TRP A 84 -6.59 -1.74 1.00
CA TRP A 84 -6.46 -2.98 0.26
C TRP A 84 -7.01 -2.84 -1.17
N LEU A 85 -8.22 -2.30 -1.33
CA LEU A 85 -8.84 -2.13 -2.65
C LEU A 85 -8.08 -1.10 -3.50
N PHE A 86 -7.63 0.01 -2.89
CA PHE A 86 -6.80 0.99 -3.59
C PHE A 86 -5.46 0.39 -4.04
N GLY A 87 -4.81 -0.39 -3.18
CA GLY A 87 -3.59 -1.13 -3.52
C GLY A 87 -3.80 -2.11 -4.67
N LEU A 88 -4.90 -2.88 -4.65
CA LEU A 88 -5.28 -3.78 -5.74
C LEU A 88 -5.50 -3.03 -7.06
N ILE A 89 -6.29 -1.95 -7.04
CA ILE A 89 -6.58 -1.15 -8.25
C ILE A 89 -5.29 -0.58 -8.82
N ASN A 90 -4.45 0.05 -7.99
CA ASN A 90 -3.17 0.59 -8.45
C ASN A 90 -2.26 -0.51 -9.01
N CYS A 91 -2.15 -1.64 -8.30
CA CYS A 91 -1.34 -2.76 -8.76
C CYS A 91 -1.80 -3.22 -10.14
N PHE A 92 -3.09 -3.52 -10.33
CA PHE A 92 -3.57 -4.01 -11.62
C PHE A 92 -3.50 -2.96 -12.73
N VAL A 93 -3.84 -1.69 -12.47
CA VAL A 93 -3.79 -0.63 -13.48
C VAL A 93 -2.35 -0.38 -13.91
N PHE A 94 -1.45 -0.09 -12.96
CA PHE A 94 -0.08 0.28 -13.31
C PHE A 94 0.77 -0.92 -13.72
N ALA A 95 0.57 -2.12 -13.16
CA ALA A 95 1.24 -3.32 -13.66
C ALA A 95 0.79 -3.66 -15.09
N THR A 96 -0.50 -3.47 -15.42
CA THR A 96 -0.99 -3.67 -16.80
C THR A 96 -0.38 -2.64 -17.75
N LEU A 97 -0.34 -1.36 -17.36
CA LEU A 97 0.32 -0.33 -18.17
C LEU A 97 1.81 -0.62 -18.36
N SER A 98 2.50 -1.03 -17.29
CA SER A 98 3.91 -1.41 -17.35
C SER A 98 4.12 -2.61 -18.27
N TYR A 99 3.30 -3.65 -18.13
CA TYR A 99 3.33 -4.83 -18.98
C TYR A 99 3.17 -4.50 -20.48
N ILE A 100 2.27 -3.57 -20.80
CA ILE A 100 2.03 -3.17 -22.19
C ILE A 100 3.18 -2.30 -22.72
N PHE A 101 3.54 -1.23 -22.00
CA PHE A 101 4.39 -0.15 -22.54
C PHE A 101 5.87 -0.25 -22.19
N ILE A 102 6.22 -0.85 -21.05
CA ILE A 102 7.57 -0.81 -20.49
C ILE A 102 8.25 -2.19 -20.56
N PHE A 103 7.54 -3.24 -20.16
CA PHE A 103 8.10 -4.59 -19.97
C PHE A 103 8.66 -5.19 -21.27
N ASP A 104 9.90 -5.71 -21.22
CA ASP A 104 10.55 -6.40 -22.34
C ASP A 104 10.05 -7.84 -22.47
N LYS A 105 9.29 -8.13 -23.54
CA LYS A 105 8.70 -9.46 -23.81
C LYS A 105 9.76 -10.50 -24.15
N ASN A 106 11.00 -10.11 -24.46
CA ASN A 106 12.09 -11.08 -24.65
C ASN A 106 12.43 -11.83 -23.35
N THR A 107 12.02 -11.31 -22.19
CA THR A 107 12.18 -11.95 -20.89
C THR A 107 11.53 -13.33 -20.83
N PHE A 108 10.45 -13.59 -21.59
CA PHE A 108 9.82 -14.92 -21.71
C PHE A 108 10.77 -15.99 -22.28
N ASN A 109 11.79 -15.57 -23.03
CA ASN A 109 12.77 -16.48 -23.60
C ASN A 109 13.87 -16.87 -22.62
N HIS A 110 13.95 -16.23 -21.44
CA HIS A 110 14.95 -16.54 -20.42
C HIS A 110 14.93 -18.05 -20.09
N PRO A 111 16.09 -18.71 -19.97
CA PRO A 111 16.18 -20.15 -19.75
C PRO A 111 15.61 -20.60 -18.40
N LYS A 112 15.52 -19.68 -17.43
CA LYS A 112 14.95 -19.91 -16.10
C LYS A 112 13.55 -19.32 -15.91
N PHE A 113 12.80 -19.09 -16.99
CA PHE A 113 11.40 -18.68 -16.90
C PHE A 113 10.54 -19.84 -16.37
N LEU A 114 9.72 -19.59 -15.34
CA LEU A 114 8.91 -20.61 -14.67
C LEU A 114 7.61 -20.91 -15.43
N ASN A 115 7.09 -22.13 -15.26
CA ASN A 115 5.76 -22.47 -15.78
C ASN A 115 4.69 -21.62 -15.07
N ASN A 116 3.84 -20.94 -15.86
CA ASN A 116 2.81 -20.03 -15.34
C ASN A 116 3.36 -18.88 -14.48
N GLN A 117 4.58 -18.41 -14.73
CA GLN A 117 5.25 -17.40 -13.92
C GLN A 117 4.40 -16.15 -13.65
N ILE A 118 3.72 -15.61 -14.66
CA ILE A 118 2.81 -14.45 -14.49
C ILE A 118 1.73 -14.75 -13.45
N SER A 119 1.14 -15.94 -13.47
CA SER A 119 0.13 -16.34 -12.48
C SER A 119 0.72 -16.52 -11.08
N LEU A 120 1.95 -17.04 -10.98
CA LEU A 120 2.64 -17.18 -9.69
C LEU A 120 2.94 -15.82 -9.06
N GLU A 121 3.43 -14.86 -9.85
CA GLU A 121 3.68 -13.48 -9.42
C GLU A 121 2.39 -12.79 -9.00
N MET A 122 1.32 -12.93 -9.78
CA MET A 122 -0.01 -12.43 -9.41
C MET A 122 -0.52 -13.06 -8.11
N LYS A 123 -0.38 -14.38 -7.92
CA LYS A 123 -0.81 -15.07 -6.69
C LYS A 123 0.00 -14.60 -5.48
N GLN A 124 1.31 -14.47 -5.64
CA GLN A 124 2.20 -14.00 -4.57
C GLN A 124 1.84 -12.57 -4.15
N ALA A 125 1.67 -11.66 -5.11
CA ALA A 125 1.25 -10.29 -4.85
C ALA A 125 -0.11 -10.24 -4.14
N ASN A 126 -1.12 -10.96 -4.65
CA ASN A 126 -2.46 -10.98 -4.07
C ASN A 126 -2.53 -11.64 -2.70
N ARG A 127 -1.62 -12.58 -2.39
CA ARG A 127 -1.51 -13.17 -1.05
C ARG A 127 -0.86 -12.23 -0.04
N ALA A 128 0.12 -11.44 -0.48
CA ALA A 128 0.85 -10.51 0.39
C ALA A 128 0.06 -9.22 0.68
N MET A 129 -0.68 -8.70 -0.31
CA MET A 129 -1.37 -7.40 -0.21
C MET A 129 -2.30 -7.26 1.02
N PRO A 130 -3.16 -8.23 1.38
CA PRO A 130 -4.02 -8.11 2.55
C PRO A 130 -3.23 -7.99 3.86
N ILE A 131 -2.13 -8.75 3.99
CA ILE A 131 -1.30 -8.74 5.20
C ILE A 131 -0.64 -7.37 5.36
N MET A 132 -0.10 -6.80 4.27
CA MET A 132 0.45 -5.45 4.29
C MET A 132 -0.63 -4.40 4.60
N ALA A 133 -1.81 -4.51 3.99
CA ALA A 133 -2.92 -3.60 4.22
C ALA A 133 -3.39 -3.59 5.69
N VAL A 134 -3.35 -4.74 6.39
CA VAL A 134 -3.61 -4.79 7.84
C VAL A 134 -2.59 -3.95 8.61
N CYS A 135 -1.29 -4.14 8.37
CA CYS A 135 -0.24 -3.37 9.04
C CYS A 135 -0.37 -1.86 8.78
N THR A 136 -0.68 -1.48 7.55
CA THR A 136 -0.92 -0.08 7.17
C THR A 136 -2.18 0.48 7.85
N ALA A 137 -3.27 -0.28 7.84
CA ALA A 137 -4.54 0.13 8.47
C ALA A 137 -4.39 0.38 9.97
N LEU A 138 -3.60 -0.43 10.68
CA LEU A 138 -3.28 -0.18 12.10
C LEU A 138 -2.64 1.21 12.29
N THR A 139 -1.74 1.58 11.39
CA THR A 139 -1.06 2.88 11.47
C THR A 139 -2.01 4.03 11.11
N PHE A 140 -2.89 3.83 10.12
CA PHE A 140 -3.92 4.81 9.79
C PHE A 140 -4.96 5.00 10.89
N VAL A 141 -5.31 3.95 11.64
CA VAL A 141 -6.18 4.09 12.81
C VAL A 141 -5.51 4.94 13.88
N ALA A 142 -4.21 4.74 14.13
CA ALA A 142 -3.46 5.62 15.04
C ALA A 142 -3.47 7.08 14.53
N GLU A 143 -3.33 7.28 13.22
CA GLU A 143 -3.39 8.61 12.60
C GLU A 143 -4.73 9.32 12.85
N VAL A 144 -5.86 8.69 12.49
CA VAL A 144 -7.19 9.33 12.61
C VAL A 144 -7.60 9.57 14.07
N ARG A 145 -6.98 8.87 15.02
CA ARG A 145 -7.22 9.08 16.46
C ARG A 145 -6.31 10.15 17.07
N GLY A 146 -5.50 10.82 16.25
CA GLY A 146 -4.69 11.96 16.68
C GLY A 146 -3.36 11.58 17.33
N PHE A 147 -2.91 10.33 17.16
CA PHE A 147 -1.51 9.98 17.51
C PHE A 147 -0.51 10.59 16.51
N CYS A 148 -0.98 11.01 15.33
CA CYS A 148 -0.20 11.81 14.38
C CYS A 148 -0.29 13.31 14.64
N LYS A 149 0.84 14.01 14.58
CA LYS A 149 0.96 15.47 14.64
C LYS A 149 0.75 16.09 13.25
N LEU A 150 -0.34 15.70 12.58
CA LEU A 150 -0.75 16.27 11.29
C LEU A 150 -1.55 17.54 11.55
N TYR A 151 -0.97 18.68 11.17
CA TYR A 151 -1.61 19.98 11.32
C TYR A 151 -2.19 20.44 10.00
N ASP A 152 -3.38 21.00 10.11
CA ASP A 152 -4.15 21.56 9.01
C ASP A 152 -3.46 22.80 8.42
N ALA A 153 -2.88 23.65 9.27
CA ALA A 153 -2.10 24.82 8.88
C ALA A 153 -0.74 24.83 9.59
N THR A 154 0.30 25.32 8.92
CA THR A 154 1.69 25.38 9.43
C THR A 154 1.83 26.19 10.72
N GLU A 155 0.92 27.14 10.96
CA GLU A 155 0.84 27.98 12.16
C GLU A 155 0.37 27.23 13.42
N ASN A 156 -0.34 26.11 13.23
CA ASN A 156 -0.89 25.30 14.32
C ASN A 156 0.09 24.22 14.81
N GLY A 157 1.24 24.08 14.16
CA GLY A 157 2.33 23.16 14.55
C GLY A 157 3.52 23.90 15.18
N PRO A 158 4.33 23.21 16.01
CA PRO A 158 5.56 23.81 16.51
C PRO A 158 6.53 23.98 15.33
N GLY A 159 7.14 25.16 15.18
CA GLY A 159 7.84 25.62 13.97
C GLY A 159 8.95 24.71 13.38
N ARG A 160 9.44 25.15 12.20
CA ARG A 160 10.29 24.44 11.23
C ARG A 160 11.64 23.95 11.82
N CYS A 161 11.94 22.64 11.75
CA CYS A 161 13.25 22.07 12.14
C CYS A 161 13.74 21.03 11.10
N HIS A 162 15.00 21.14 10.66
CA HIS A 162 15.71 20.23 9.74
C HIS A 162 16.72 19.34 10.50
N VAL A 163 17.04 18.14 9.96
CA VAL A 163 18.36 17.43 9.87
C VAL A 163 18.16 15.89 9.80
N PHE A 164 18.84 15.22 8.86
CA PHE A 164 18.70 13.82 8.42
C PHE A 164 19.84 12.93 9.02
N HIS A 165 19.57 11.71 9.51
CA HIS A 165 20.54 10.75 10.09
C HIS A 165 20.37 9.28 9.56
N PRO A 166 21.47 8.54 9.26
CA PRO A 166 21.51 7.24 8.55
C PRO A 166 20.75 6.02 9.12
N LEU A 167 20.05 6.12 10.26
CA LEU A 167 19.05 5.12 10.70
C LEU A 167 17.72 5.26 9.92
N GLU A 168 17.52 6.38 9.23
CA GLU A 168 16.35 6.71 8.41
C GLU A 168 16.17 5.82 7.17
N GLY A 169 17.24 5.19 6.68
CA GLY A 169 17.18 4.23 5.57
C GLY A 169 16.58 2.86 5.95
N PHE A 170 16.72 2.43 7.20
CA PHE A 170 16.04 1.21 7.69
C PHE A 170 14.62 1.51 8.17
N ALA A 171 14.38 2.75 8.62
CA ALA A 171 13.03 3.22 8.89
C ALA A 171 12.20 3.27 7.60
N GLN A 172 12.76 3.58 6.43
CA GLN A 172 12.18 3.90 5.10
C GLN A 172 10.76 3.42 4.69
N SER A 173 10.17 2.36 5.27
CA SER A 173 8.74 2.02 5.12
C SER A 173 7.81 2.58 6.22
N VAL A 174 8.33 2.81 7.42
CA VAL A 174 7.63 3.31 8.62
C VAL A 174 7.43 4.86 8.64
N PRO A 175 8.35 5.70 8.11
CA PRO A 175 8.22 7.15 8.08
C PRO A 175 7.04 7.68 7.28
N TYR A 176 6.50 7.02 6.25
CA TYR A 176 5.34 7.63 5.59
C TYR A 176 4.18 7.85 6.55
N HIS A 177 4.01 6.96 7.54
CA HIS A 177 2.95 7.08 8.52
C HIS A 177 3.43 7.60 9.88
N ILE A 178 4.71 7.39 10.25
CA ILE A 178 5.29 7.90 11.50
C ILE A 178 5.97 9.27 11.34
N ASN A 179 6.47 9.66 10.17
CA ASN A 179 7.05 11.00 9.94
C ASN A 179 6.01 12.10 10.20
N PRO A 180 4.73 11.98 9.80
CA PRO A 180 3.69 12.91 10.25
C PRO A 180 3.35 12.80 11.75
N MET A 181 3.73 11.72 12.44
CA MET A 181 3.65 11.63 13.93
C MET A 181 4.76 12.43 14.61
N LEU A 182 5.94 12.50 14.00
CA LEU A 182 7.12 13.12 14.58
C LEU A 182 7.32 14.57 14.13
N PHE A 183 6.91 14.92 12.90
CA PHE A 183 7.16 16.22 12.26
C PHE A 183 5.90 16.77 11.55
N PRO A 184 5.66 18.09 11.61
CA PRO A 184 4.52 18.72 10.96
C PRO A 184 4.69 18.69 9.43
N LEU A 185 3.71 18.08 8.73
CA LEU A 185 3.70 17.96 7.28
C LEU A 185 2.37 18.47 6.70
N ASN A 186 2.43 19.17 5.57
CA ASN A 186 1.23 19.63 4.87
C ASN A 186 0.44 18.44 4.30
N LYS A 187 -0.88 18.39 4.55
CA LYS A 187 -1.76 17.27 4.15
C LYS A 187 -1.73 16.99 2.64
N LEU A 188 -1.70 18.02 1.79
CA LEU A 188 -1.67 17.84 0.33
C LEU A 188 -0.31 17.31 -0.15
N ALA A 189 0.78 17.87 0.37
CA ALA A 189 2.12 17.38 0.07
C ALA A 189 2.30 15.91 0.47
N TYR A 190 1.71 15.52 1.61
CA TYR A 190 1.68 14.13 2.06
C TYR A 190 0.93 13.21 1.09
N VAL A 191 -0.26 13.60 0.64
CA VAL A 191 -1.05 12.81 -0.32
C VAL A 191 -0.30 12.68 -1.65
N LEU A 192 0.27 13.77 -2.18
CA LEU A 192 1.03 13.74 -3.43
C LEU A 192 2.29 12.87 -3.33
N LEU A 193 3.05 13.01 -2.24
CA LEU A 193 4.22 12.18 -1.98
C LEU A 193 3.82 10.71 -1.84
N SER A 194 2.70 10.43 -1.17
CA SER A 194 2.17 9.07 -1.03
C SER A 194 1.83 8.46 -2.39
N ILE A 195 1.15 9.20 -3.27
CA ILE A 195 0.86 8.75 -4.64
C ILE A 195 2.16 8.50 -5.39
N PHE A 196 3.10 9.45 -5.36
CA PHE A 196 4.39 9.31 -6.04
C PHE A 196 5.15 8.07 -5.58
N VAL A 197 5.23 7.84 -4.27
CA VAL A 197 5.93 6.69 -3.69
C VAL A 197 5.26 5.38 -4.08
N ASN A 198 3.93 5.32 -4.08
CA ASN A 198 3.20 4.13 -4.53
C ASN A 198 3.50 3.82 -6.01
N LEU A 199 3.56 4.84 -6.88
CA LEU A 199 3.95 4.65 -8.28
C LEU A 199 5.40 4.20 -8.41
N TRP A 200 6.32 4.85 -7.69
CA TRP A 200 7.73 4.52 -7.70
C TRP A 200 7.99 3.09 -7.19
N THR A 201 7.29 2.63 -6.16
CA THR A 201 7.40 1.25 -5.67
C THR A 201 7.04 0.24 -6.76
N ILE A 202 5.98 0.48 -7.55
CA ILE A 202 5.62 -0.41 -8.65
C ILE A 202 6.74 -0.44 -9.70
N LEU A 203 7.30 0.72 -10.03
CA LEU A 203 8.35 0.85 -11.06
C LEU A 203 9.67 0.16 -10.68
N ILE A 204 10.08 0.18 -9.40
CA ILE A 204 11.31 -0.49 -8.97
C ILE A 204 11.17 -2.03 -8.90
N HIS A 205 9.94 -2.54 -8.80
CA HIS A 205 9.65 -3.98 -8.79
C HIS A 205 9.36 -4.56 -10.18
N ASP A 206 9.24 -3.72 -11.22
CA ASP A 206 8.97 -4.15 -12.60
C ASP A 206 10.12 -4.93 -13.24
N GLY A 207 11.32 -4.90 -12.63
CA GLY A 207 12.50 -5.66 -13.10
C GLY A 207 13.13 -5.13 -14.39
N GLU A 208 12.60 -4.06 -14.98
CA GLU A 208 13.16 -3.44 -16.20
C GLU A 208 14.23 -2.40 -15.82
N TYR A 209 15.49 -2.68 -16.15
CA TYR A 209 16.68 -1.89 -15.75
C TYR A 209 16.91 -0.66 -16.63
N ILE A 210 15.96 0.28 -16.62
CA ILE A 210 15.93 1.43 -17.56
C ILE A 210 16.97 2.50 -17.22
N THR A 211 17.13 2.82 -15.94
CA THR A 211 17.88 4.01 -15.50
C THR A 211 18.98 3.66 -14.51
N ASP A 212 20.23 4.00 -14.87
CA ASP A 212 21.36 4.06 -13.94
C ASP A 212 21.44 5.47 -13.36
N ASN A 213 20.74 5.71 -12.24
CA ASN A 213 20.66 7.02 -11.59
C ASN A 213 21.29 6.96 -10.18
N PRO A 214 22.26 7.83 -9.86
CA PRO A 214 22.94 7.83 -8.56
C PRO A 214 22.11 8.44 -7.42
N ILE A 215 21.00 9.14 -7.72
CA ILE A 215 20.18 9.88 -6.75
C ILE A 215 18.88 9.13 -6.43
N ILE A 216 18.21 8.55 -7.44
CA ILE A 216 16.95 7.83 -7.27
C ILE A 216 17.18 6.36 -7.58
N ASN A 217 16.90 5.49 -6.59
CA ASN A 217 17.03 4.06 -6.78
C ASN A 217 16.06 3.55 -7.85
N GLY A 218 16.60 2.90 -8.87
CA GLY A 218 15.84 2.19 -9.90
C GLY A 218 15.71 0.69 -9.59
N SER A 219 15.03 -0.02 -10.48
CA SER A 219 14.79 -1.47 -10.41
C SER A 219 16.08 -2.29 -10.28
N ALA A 220 17.16 -1.91 -10.97
CA ALA A 220 18.44 -2.62 -10.90
C ALA A 220 19.09 -2.57 -9.51
N CYS A 221 19.04 -1.40 -8.86
CA CYS A 221 19.51 -1.21 -7.48
C CYS A 221 18.67 -2.03 -6.50
N HIS A 222 17.36 -2.03 -6.72
CA HIS A 222 16.42 -2.79 -5.91
C HIS A 222 16.60 -4.31 -6.05
N THR A 223 16.77 -4.83 -7.27
CA THR A 223 17.09 -6.25 -7.50
C THR A 223 18.42 -6.63 -6.86
N ALA A 224 19.48 -5.84 -7.04
CA ALA A 224 20.79 -6.11 -6.44
C ALA A 224 20.70 -6.15 -4.90
N HIS A 225 19.93 -5.24 -4.30
CA HIS A 225 19.67 -5.24 -2.86
C HIS A 225 19.03 -6.56 -2.38
N HIS A 226 18.00 -7.05 -3.08
CA HIS A 226 17.30 -8.29 -2.72
C HIS A 226 18.12 -9.55 -2.96
N LEU A 227 19.00 -9.56 -3.96
CA LEU A 227 19.84 -10.72 -4.25
C LEU A 227 20.99 -10.86 -3.27
N TYR A 228 21.67 -9.74 -2.94
CA TYR A 228 22.94 -9.80 -2.23
C TYR A 228 22.83 -9.45 -0.75
N PHE A 229 21.69 -8.91 -0.29
CA PHE A 229 21.47 -8.44 1.07
C PHE A 229 22.60 -7.51 1.59
N ASN A 230 23.36 -6.89 0.68
CA ASN A 230 24.54 -6.08 0.95
C ASN A 230 24.61 -4.94 -0.08
N TYR A 231 25.23 -3.82 0.27
CA TYR A 231 25.29 -2.63 -0.57
C TYR A 231 26.31 -2.82 -1.72
N ARG A 232 25.84 -3.37 -2.84
CA ARG A 232 26.63 -3.58 -4.06
C ARG A 232 26.00 -2.81 -5.22
N LYS A 233 26.82 -2.14 -6.02
CA LYS A 233 26.33 -1.49 -7.24
C LYS A 233 25.82 -2.54 -8.25
N PRO A 234 24.70 -2.29 -8.94
CA PRO A 234 24.24 -3.17 -10.02
C PRO A 234 25.27 -3.29 -11.13
N ASP A 235 25.29 -4.43 -11.82
CA ASP A 235 26.16 -4.64 -12.97
C ASP A 235 25.75 -3.71 -14.12
N LEU A 236 26.74 -3.04 -14.72
CA LEU A 236 26.53 -2.16 -15.88
C LEU A 236 25.97 -2.92 -17.09
N ALA A 237 26.23 -4.23 -17.19
CA ALA A 237 25.70 -5.08 -18.24
C ALA A 237 24.16 -5.14 -18.24
N TRP A 238 23.51 -4.89 -17.09
CA TRP A 238 22.06 -4.94 -16.92
C TRP A 238 21.34 -3.76 -17.57
N PHE A 239 21.98 -2.59 -17.65
CA PHE A 239 21.41 -1.38 -18.25
C PHE A 239 21.56 -1.32 -19.77
N ASN A 240 22.50 -2.09 -20.33
CA ASN A 240 22.75 -2.10 -21.77
C ASN A 240 21.87 -3.14 -22.47
N LYS A 241 20.99 -2.67 -23.36
CA LYS A 241 20.02 -3.50 -24.11
C LYS A 241 20.65 -4.68 -24.87
N LYS A 242 21.91 -4.55 -25.33
CA LYS A 242 22.60 -5.62 -26.08
C LYS A 242 23.17 -6.69 -25.15
N THR A 243 23.72 -6.28 -24.00
CA THR A 243 24.38 -7.19 -23.06
C THR A 243 23.40 -7.79 -22.06
N LYS A 244 22.33 -7.07 -21.69
CA LYS A 244 21.36 -7.53 -20.67
C LYS A 244 20.67 -8.84 -21.06
N MET A 245 20.47 -9.07 -22.36
CA MET A 245 19.87 -10.29 -22.93
C MET A 245 20.91 -11.23 -23.54
N SER A 246 22.21 -11.01 -23.31
CA SER A 246 23.24 -11.91 -23.85
C SER A 246 23.27 -13.21 -23.07
N ARG A 247 23.68 -14.28 -23.76
CA ARG A 247 23.83 -15.60 -23.16
C ARG A 247 24.84 -15.60 -22.00
N GLU A 248 25.94 -14.87 -22.17
CA GLU A 248 26.99 -14.73 -21.15
C GLU A 248 26.45 -14.10 -19.87
N THR A 249 25.69 -13.00 -20.00
CA THR A 249 25.08 -12.31 -18.84
C THR A 249 24.06 -13.21 -18.16
N TRP A 250 23.23 -13.95 -18.92
CA TRP A 250 22.30 -14.90 -18.34
C TRP A 250 22.99 -16.05 -17.62
N GLU A 251 23.99 -16.69 -18.23
CA GLU A 251 24.73 -17.79 -17.60
C GLU A 251 25.42 -17.34 -16.30
N SER A 252 25.99 -16.13 -16.28
CA SER A 252 26.57 -15.54 -15.06
C SER A 252 25.51 -15.31 -13.98
N ASN A 253 24.41 -14.62 -14.32
CA ASN A 253 23.35 -14.30 -13.37
C ASN A 253 22.66 -15.55 -12.82
N ILE A 254 22.45 -16.56 -13.68
CA ILE A 254 21.84 -17.84 -13.28
C ILE A 254 22.75 -18.55 -12.29
N LYS A 255 24.05 -18.64 -12.59
CA LYS A 255 25.01 -19.27 -11.68
C LYS A 255 24.97 -18.63 -10.29
N GLU A 256 25.02 -17.29 -10.25
CA GLU A 256 24.97 -16.54 -8.98
C GLU A 256 23.65 -16.77 -8.24
N MET A 257 22.51 -16.78 -8.93
CA MET A 257 21.21 -17.09 -8.34
C MET A 257 21.10 -18.52 -7.78
N GLU A 258 21.66 -19.51 -8.47
CA GLU A 258 21.66 -20.91 -8.03
C GLU A 258 22.55 -21.12 -6.80
N ASP A 259 23.68 -20.43 -6.72
CA ASP A 259 24.56 -20.47 -5.56
C ASP A 259 23.84 -19.89 -4.32
N ILE A 260 23.15 -18.75 -4.47
CA ILE A 260 22.35 -18.13 -3.40
C ILE A 260 21.19 -19.03 -2.97
N GLN A 261 20.43 -19.57 -3.94
CA GLN A 261 19.29 -20.43 -3.62
C GLN A 261 19.73 -21.67 -2.84
N ARG A 262 20.84 -22.30 -3.24
CA ARG A 262 21.37 -23.46 -2.54
C ARG A 262 21.79 -23.15 -1.11
N GLU A 263 22.33 -21.96 -0.88
CA GLU A 263 22.71 -21.49 0.46
C GLU A 263 21.47 -21.25 1.34
N VAL A 264 20.42 -20.63 0.79
CA VAL A 264 19.26 -20.16 1.56
C VAL A 264 18.18 -21.24 1.73
N GLU A 265 17.84 -21.94 0.65
CA GLU A 265 16.67 -22.83 0.57
C GLU A 265 17.05 -24.32 0.55
N GLY A 266 18.31 -24.65 0.22
CA GLY A 266 18.84 -26.01 0.23
C GLY A 266 18.36 -26.90 -0.93
N ALA A 267 17.07 -27.24 -0.98
CA ALA A 267 16.49 -28.10 -2.01
C ALA A 267 15.71 -27.29 -3.06
N ASP A 268 15.93 -27.54 -4.35
CA ASP A 268 15.26 -26.85 -5.45
C ASP A 268 14.03 -27.63 -5.95
N ASP A 269 12.84 -27.04 -5.82
CA ASP A 269 11.55 -27.58 -6.27
C ASP A 269 11.03 -26.91 -7.56
N ARG A 270 11.80 -25.99 -8.16
CA ARG A 270 11.36 -25.17 -9.30
C ARG A 270 11.31 -25.97 -10.61
N GLN A 271 10.26 -25.71 -11.40
CA GLN A 271 10.10 -26.28 -12.75
C GLN A 271 10.07 -25.18 -13.82
N TYR A 272 11.01 -25.25 -14.75
CA TYR A 272 11.16 -24.28 -15.84
C TYR A 272 10.44 -24.71 -17.11
N VAL A 273 10.07 -23.74 -17.95
CA VAL A 273 9.45 -24.01 -19.24
C VAL A 273 10.47 -24.67 -20.18
N THR A 274 10.16 -25.86 -20.70
CA THR A 274 11.01 -26.54 -21.70
C THR A 274 10.88 -25.89 -23.07
N ALA A 275 11.89 -26.05 -23.92
CA ALA A 275 11.91 -25.48 -25.28
C ALA A 275 10.73 -25.94 -26.16
N GLU A 276 10.15 -27.11 -25.88
CA GLU A 276 8.98 -27.64 -26.59
C GLU A 276 7.67 -26.94 -26.21
N ILE A 277 7.52 -26.52 -24.95
CA ILE A 277 6.33 -25.79 -24.47
C ILE A 277 6.36 -24.34 -24.96
N LYS A 278 7.55 -23.72 -25.06
CA LYS A 278 7.72 -22.35 -25.59
C LYS A 278 7.24 -22.16 -27.04
N LYS A 279 7.16 -23.23 -27.85
CA LYS A 279 6.69 -23.16 -29.25
C LYS A 279 5.15 -23.21 -29.41
N LYS A 280 4.41 -23.50 -28.34
CA LYS A 280 2.95 -23.71 -28.38
C LYS A 280 2.12 -22.52 -27.87
N ASN A 281 2.75 -21.54 -27.23
CA ASN A 281 2.13 -20.31 -26.72
C ASN A 281 2.63 -19.11 -27.52
#